data_AF-T0Y7V7-F1
#
_entry.id   AF-T0Y7V7-F1
#
_cell.length_a   1.000
_cell.length_b   1.000
_cell.length_c   1.000
_cell.angle_alpha   90.00
_cell.angle_beta   90.00
_cell.angle_gamma   90.00
#
_symmetry.space_group_name_H-M   'P 1'
#
loop_
_entity.id
_entity.type
_entity.pdbx_description
1 polymer ?
#
loop_
_entity_poly.entity_id
_entity_poly.type
_entity_poly.pdbx_seq_one_letter_code
_entity_poly.pdbx_strand_id
1 'polypeptide(L)'
;PIRRDWRARREMTTNGYLLDLATLTALVELQQKRYQITLDGDEPEHNRTRRSASGEKTFDKIWSNLVTAHQSSLDFSIILRLHIMPGNADSLFRLADRIIGELNGDSRFNIFIREISNLGGPTSGQIAYITRQEAQATADKLAHMFEDQGISAISGVAGLFESQVEVKEIGKIDREHDEPIAPYICYAAKPYHFVIRPTGKIVKCTVDFNSDRNAVGELHADGTITLDSAKMDYWARGYKSHNSLELGCPAHAKS
;
A
#
# COMPACT_ATOMS: atom_id res chain seq x y z
N PRO A 1 35.92 -14.90 4.11
CA PRO A 1 34.79 -14.06 3.67
C PRO A 1 33.46 -14.59 4.23
N ILE A 2 32.85 -13.88 5.17
CA ILE A 2 31.53 -14.22 5.70
C ILE A 2 30.53 -14.07 4.55
N ARG A 3 30.10 -15.18 3.93
CA ARG A 3 28.91 -15.17 3.09
C ARG A 3 27.73 -14.87 4.00
N ARG A 4 27.34 -13.61 4.09
CA ARG A 4 26.06 -13.25 4.70
C ARG A 4 24.97 -13.76 3.78
N ASP A 5 24.12 -14.65 4.28
CA ASP A 5 22.92 -15.09 3.57
C ASP A 5 21.94 -13.91 3.52
N TRP A 6 21.99 -13.15 2.43
CA TRP A 6 21.07 -12.04 2.20
C TRP A 6 19.70 -12.60 1.87
N ARG A 7 18.70 -12.26 2.68
CA ARG A 7 17.29 -12.52 2.38
C ARG A 7 16.65 -11.27 1.82
N ALA A 8 16.26 -11.30 0.56
CA ALA A 8 15.50 -10.22 -0.06
C ALA A 8 14.01 -10.43 0.20
N ARG A 9 13.34 -9.37 0.65
CA ARG A 9 11.88 -9.31 0.73
C ARG A 9 11.37 -8.36 -0.35
N ARG A 10 10.49 -8.88 -1.20
CA ARG A 10 9.90 -8.17 -2.34
C ARG A 10 8.39 -8.05 -2.19
N GLU A 11 7.83 -6.94 -2.62
CA GLU A 11 6.40 -6.66 -2.54
C GLU A 11 6.04 -5.76 -3.72
N MET A 12 4.87 -6.00 -4.31
CA MET A 12 4.43 -5.26 -5.49
C MET A 12 3.03 -4.74 -5.30
N THR A 13 2.85 -3.42 -5.41
CA THR A 13 1.53 -2.80 -5.56
C THR A 13 1.19 -2.77 -7.04
N THR A 14 0.04 -3.33 -7.41
CA THR A 14 -0.43 -3.41 -8.79
C THR A 14 -1.94 -3.18 -8.85
N ASN A 15 -2.46 -2.74 -10.00
CA ASN A 15 -3.91 -2.70 -10.23
C ASN A 15 -4.51 -4.09 -10.51
N GLY A 16 -3.67 -5.11 -10.72
CA GLY A 16 -4.10 -6.49 -10.98
C GLY A 16 -4.58 -6.77 -12.41
N TYR A 17 -4.68 -5.76 -13.28
CA TYR A 17 -5.27 -5.89 -14.62
C TYR A 17 -4.46 -6.81 -15.54
N LEU A 18 -3.12 -6.68 -15.51
CA LEU A 18 -2.18 -7.50 -16.28
C LEU A 18 -1.66 -8.71 -15.49
N LEU A 19 -2.16 -8.96 -14.27
CA LEU A 19 -1.73 -10.08 -13.44
C LEU A 19 -2.50 -11.36 -13.82
N ASP A 20 -2.50 -11.73 -15.09
CA ASP A 20 -3.05 -13.01 -15.53
C ASP A 20 -2.19 -14.19 -15.03
N LEU A 21 -2.68 -15.43 -15.24
CA LEU A 21 -2.00 -16.62 -14.74
C LEU A 21 -0.57 -16.75 -15.28
N ALA A 22 -0.34 -16.43 -16.55
CA ALA A 22 0.98 -16.51 -17.16
C ALA A 22 1.96 -15.52 -16.50
N THR A 23 1.51 -14.28 -16.28
CA THR A 23 2.29 -13.24 -15.62
C THR A 23 2.54 -13.59 -14.15
N LEU A 24 1.52 -14.07 -13.44
CA LEU A 24 1.65 -14.50 -12.05
C LEU A 24 2.65 -15.66 -11.90
N THR A 25 2.59 -16.68 -12.76
CA THR A 25 3.54 -17.79 -12.78
C THR A 25 4.97 -17.28 -12.96
N ALA A 26 5.21 -16.44 -13.98
CA ALA A 26 6.55 -15.91 -14.24
C ALA A 26 7.10 -15.10 -13.06
N LEU A 27 6.25 -14.31 -12.38
CA LEU A 27 6.66 -13.54 -11.20
C LEU A 27 6.95 -14.43 -9.98
N VAL A 28 6.14 -15.47 -9.75
CA VAL A 28 6.35 -16.44 -8.67
C VAL A 28 7.66 -17.21 -8.85
N GLU A 29 7.99 -17.61 -10.09
CA GLU A 29 9.28 -18.23 -10.45
C GLU A 29 10.46 -17.30 -10.10
N LEU A 30 10.30 -16.00 -10.33
CA LEU A 30 11.27 -14.96 -9.95
C LEU A 30 11.26 -14.60 -8.45
N GLN A 31 10.55 -15.34 -7.60
CA GLN A 31 10.39 -15.08 -6.16
C GLN A 31 9.64 -13.79 -5.80
N GLN A 32 8.92 -13.19 -6.75
CA GLN A 32 7.96 -12.14 -6.49
C GLN A 32 6.61 -12.80 -6.14
N LYS A 33 6.32 -12.91 -4.84
CA LYS A 33 5.17 -13.68 -4.33
C LYS A 33 4.13 -12.84 -3.59
N ARG A 34 4.44 -11.59 -3.25
CA ARG A 34 3.58 -10.74 -2.41
C ARG A 34 3.06 -9.55 -3.19
N TYR A 35 1.74 -9.40 -3.21
CA TYR A 35 1.03 -8.44 -4.03
C TYR A 35 0.08 -7.61 -3.17
N GLN A 36 -0.09 -6.35 -3.51
CA GLN A 36 -1.20 -5.54 -3.04
C GLN A 36 -2.03 -5.10 -4.24
N ILE A 37 -3.33 -5.36 -4.19
CA ILE A 37 -4.29 -5.00 -5.25
C ILE A 37 -5.41 -4.20 -4.63
N THR A 38 -5.67 -3.00 -5.14
CA THR A 38 -6.71 -2.13 -4.60
C THR A 38 -8.03 -2.32 -5.33
N LEU A 39 -9.12 -2.46 -4.57
CA LEU A 39 -10.49 -2.47 -5.05
C LEU A 39 -11.29 -1.37 -4.34
N ASP A 40 -11.94 -0.50 -5.12
CA ASP A 40 -12.68 0.65 -4.60
C ASP A 40 -14.19 0.36 -4.31
N GLY A 41 -14.62 -0.90 -4.52
CA GLY A 41 -16.00 -1.38 -4.38
C GLY A 41 -16.32 -2.47 -5.40
N ASP A 42 -17.56 -2.97 -5.42
CA ASP A 42 -18.02 -3.90 -6.46
C ASP A 42 -18.08 -3.22 -7.85
N GLU A 43 -18.28 -4.01 -8.92
CA GLU A 43 -18.06 -3.63 -10.33
C GLU A 43 -18.45 -2.18 -10.69
N PRO A 44 -19.68 -1.67 -10.41
CA PRO A 44 -20.08 -0.35 -10.86
C PRO A 44 -19.24 0.76 -10.25
N GLU A 45 -18.93 0.63 -8.96
CA GLU A 45 -18.20 1.62 -8.20
C GLU A 45 -16.70 1.58 -8.53
N HIS A 46 -16.12 0.39 -8.66
CA HIS A 46 -14.73 0.24 -9.07
C HIS A 46 -14.49 0.82 -10.47
N ASN A 47 -15.36 0.50 -11.43
CA ASN A 47 -15.23 1.01 -12.80
C ASN A 47 -15.48 2.54 -12.88
N ARG A 48 -16.14 3.13 -11.88
CA ARG A 48 -16.34 4.57 -11.80
C ARG A 48 -15.03 5.30 -11.47
N THR A 49 -14.26 4.77 -10.52
CA THR A 49 -13.05 5.41 -9.99
C THR A 49 -11.75 4.90 -10.61
N ARG A 50 -11.71 3.66 -11.12
CA ARG A 50 -10.53 2.99 -11.69
C ARG A 50 -10.72 2.69 -13.18
N ARG A 51 -10.69 3.73 -14.00
CA ARG A 51 -10.78 3.62 -15.47
C ARG A 51 -9.41 3.41 -16.08
N SER A 52 -9.35 2.67 -17.19
CA SER A 52 -8.13 2.63 -18.02
C SER A 52 -7.86 4.00 -18.65
N ALA A 53 -6.69 4.17 -19.27
CA ALA A 53 -6.38 5.37 -20.05
C ALA A 53 -7.33 5.58 -21.25
N SER A 54 -7.90 4.48 -21.78
CA SER A 54 -8.94 4.48 -22.82
C SER A 54 -10.36 4.69 -22.26
N GLY A 55 -10.54 4.76 -20.93
CA GLY A 55 -11.84 4.91 -20.27
C GLY A 55 -12.62 3.61 -20.07
N GLU A 56 -12.02 2.47 -20.43
CA GLU A 56 -12.62 1.14 -20.34
C GLU A 56 -12.76 0.68 -18.89
N LYS A 57 -13.76 -0.19 -18.69
CA LYS A 57 -14.00 -0.91 -17.43
C LYS A 57 -12.83 -1.86 -17.15
N THR A 58 -12.44 -1.97 -15.87
CA THR A 58 -11.27 -2.75 -15.44
C THR A 58 -11.63 -3.90 -14.51
N PHE A 59 -12.76 -3.81 -13.80
CA PHE A 59 -13.13 -4.73 -12.72
C PHE A 59 -13.18 -6.19 -13.19
N ASP A 60 -13.90 -6.50 -14.27
CA ASP A 60 -14.09 -7.90 -14.72
C ASP A 60 -12.77 -8.61 -15.02
N LYS A 61 -11.83 -7.89 -15.65
CA LYS A 61 -10.50 -8.44 -15.96
C LYS A 61 -9.70 -8.68 -14.69
N ILE A 62 -9.71 -7.73 -13.76
CA ILE A 62 -9.04 -7.87 -12.46
C ILE A 62 -9.66 -9.03 -11.68
N TRP A 63 -10.99 -9.10 -11.60
CA TRP A 63 -11.71 -10.15 -10.88
C TRP A 63 -11.43 -11.54 -11.45
N SER A 64 -11.48 -11.68 -12.78
CA SER A 64 -11.12 -12.93 -13.46
C SER A 64 -9.68 -13.38 -13.17
N ASN A 65 -8.73 -12.44 -13.12
CA ASN A 65 -7.36 -12.74 -12.73
C ASN A 65 -7.27 -13.22 -11.26
N LEU A 66 -8.02 -12.61 -10.32
CA LEU A 66 -8.05 -13.03 -8.91
C LEU A 66 -8.63 -14.45 -8.76
N VAL A 67 -9.74 -14.75 -9.43
CA VAL A 67 -10.35 -16.10 -9.43
C VAL A 67 -9.42 -17.13 -10.05
N THR A 68 -8.73 -16.78 -11.14
CA THR A 68 -7.76 -17.69 -11.77
C THR A 68 -6.55 -17.94 -10.85
N ALA A 69 -6.08 -16.92 -10.13
CA ALA A 69 -5.03 -17.07 -9.14
C ALA A 69 -5.47 -18.00 -8.00
N HIS A 70 -6.69 -17.82 -7.49
CA HIS A 70 -7.30 -18.69 -6.48
C HIS A 70 -7.35 -20.16 -6.92
N GLN A 71 -7.71 -20.42 -8.18
CA GLN A 71 -7.77 -21.78 -8.74
C GLN A 71 -6.39 -22.41 -8.99
N SER A 72 -5.32 -21.62 -8.94
CA SER A 72 -3.96 -22.11 -9.17
C SER A 72 -3.34 -22.71 -7.90
N SER A 73 -2.32 -23.56 -8.06
CA SER A 73 -1.48 -24.06 -6.95
C SER A 73 -0.24 -23.21 -6.68
N LEU A 74 -0.14 -22.01 -7.27
CA LEU A 74 1.02 -21.14 -7.13
C LEU A 74 1.18 -20.64 -5.69
N ASP A 75 2.43 -20.54 -5.23
CA ASP A 75 2.78 -19.96 -3.93
C ASP A 75 2.88 -18.44 -4.03
N PHE A 76 1.78 -17.76 -3.69
CA PHE A 76 1.66 -16.30 -3.64
C PHE A 76 0.86 -15.85 -2.41
N SER A 77 0.86 -14.54 -2.18
CA SER A 77 -0.01 -13.86 -1.23
C SER A 77 -0.47 -12.53 -1.84
N ILE A 78 -1.79 -12.30 -1.85
CA ILE A 78 -2.43 -11.07 -2.33
C ILE A 78 -3.13 -10.41 -1.14
N ILE A 79 -2.80 -9.15 -0.89
CA ILE A 79 -3.56 -8.26 -0.02
C ILE A 79 -4.54 -7.48 -0.89
N LEU A 80 -5.84 -7.74 -0.72
CA LEU A 80 -6.91 -6.95 -1.31
C LEU A 80 -7.12 -5.71 -0.44
N ARG A 81 -6.76 -4.55 -0.98
CA ARG A 81 -6.92 -3.24 -0.33
C ARG A 81 -8.30 -2.68 -0.67
N LEU A 82 -9.20 -2.65 0.31
CA LEU A 82 -10.52 -2.07 0.15
C LEU A 82 -10.48 -0.59 0.53
N HIS A 83 -10.73 0.28 -0.45
CA HIS A 83 -10.71 1.73 -0.23
C HIS A 83 -12.09 2.27 0.14
N ILE A 84 -12.19 2.87 1.33
CA ILE A 84 -13.39 3.55 1.80
C ILE A 84 -13.40 4.99 1.30
N MET A 85 -14.51 5.40 0.71
CA MET A 85 -14.78 6.73 0.16
C MET A 85 -16.18 7.19 0.57
N PRO A 86 -16.47 8.50 0.53
CA PRO A 86 -17.83 8.96 0.74
C PRO A 86 -18.82 8.28 -0.19
N GLY A 87 -19.83 7.63 0.39
CA GLY A 87 -20.94 7.02 -0.34
C GLY A 87 -20.66 5.65 -0.97
N ASN A 88 -19.50 5.02 -0.74
CA ASN A 88 -19.20 3.72 -1.37
C ASN A 88 -19.42 2.49 -0.46
N ALA A 89 -19.86 2.67 0.79
CA ALA A 89 -19.98 1.60 1.79
C ALA A 89 -20.80 0.41 1.29
N ASP A 90 -21.99 0.64 0.72
CA ASP A 90 -22.85 -0.43 0.18
C ASP A 90 -22.15 -1.24 -0.93
N SER A 91 -21.31 -0.58 -1.73
CA SER A 91 -20.53 -1.27 -2.77
C SER A 91 -19.38 -2.09 -2.20
N LEU A 92 -18.81 -1.67 -1.07
CA LEU A 92 -17.80 -2.46 -0.36
C LEU A 92 -18.43 -3.67 0.32
N PHE A 93 -19.64 -3.56 0.87
CA PHE A 93 -20.34 -4.72 1.43
C PHE A 93 -20.66 -5.76 0.35
N ARG A 94 -21.16 -5.34 -0.83
CA ARG A 94 -21.34 -6.25 -1.98
C ARG A 94 -20.03 -6.89 -2.44
N LEU A 95 -18.94 -6.12 -2.45
CA LEU A 95 -17.62 -6.65 -2.79
C LEU A 95 -17.15 -7.68 -1.75
N ALA A 96 -17.40 -7.44 -0.46
CA ALA A 96 -17.08 -8.38 0.60
C ALA A 96 -17.84 -9.70 0.43
N ASP A 97 -19.15 -9.64 0.18
CA ASP A 97 -19.96 -10.83 -0.13
C ASP A 97 -19.38 -11.60 -1.33
N ARG A 98 -18.95 -10.89 -2.38
CA ARG A 98 -18.33 -11.51 -3.56
C ARG A 98 -16.99 -12.17 -3.24
N ILE A 99 -16.12 -11.52 -2.46
CA ILE A 99 -14.84 -12.08 -2.02
C ILE A 99 -15.08 -13.34 -1.18
N ILE A 100 -16.03 -13.28 -0.24
CA ILE A 100 -16.42 -14.42 0.60
C ILE A 100 -17.01 -15.56 -0.27
N GLY A 101 -17.81 -15.23 -1.29
CA GLY A 101 -18.41 -16.24 -2.16
C GLY A 101 -17.41 -16.98 -3.04
N GLU A 102 -16.36 -16.30 -3.52
CA GLU A 102 -15.50 -16.79 -4.61
C GLU A 102 -14.06 -17.10 -4.19
N LEU A 103 -13.54 -16.46 -3.14
CA LEU A 103 -12.14 -16.57 -2.71
C LEU A 103 -11.98 -17.15 -1.29
N ASN A 104 -13.08 -17.53 -0.63
CA ASN A 104 -13.05 -18.07 0.72
C ASN A 104 -12.31 -19.43 0.79
N GLY A 105 -11.71 -19.70 1.94
CA GLY A 105 -10.88 -20.88 2.16
C GLY A 105 -9.46 -20.78 1.61
N ASP A 106 -9.11 -19.69 0.91
CA ASP A 106 -7.77 -19.47 0.39
C ASP A 106 -6.97 -18.46 1.22
N SER A 107 -6.15 -19.01 2.12
CA SER A 107 -5.24 -18.25 2.99
C SER A 107 -4.24 -17.33 2.25
N ARG A 108 -4.09 -17.47 0.93
CA ARG A 108 -3.24 -16.57 0.13
C ARG A 108 -3.88 -15.19 -0.05
N PHE A 109 -5.19 -15.04 0.15
CA PHE A 109 -5.89 -13.76 0.10
C PHE A 109 -6.11 -13.18 1.49
N ASN A 110 -5.76 -11.91 1.67
CA ASN A 110 -5.91 -11.18 2.92
C ASN A 110 -6.53 -9.81 2.64
N ILE A 111 -7.27 -9.26 3.59
CA ILE A 111 -7.98 -7.99 3.41
C ILE A 111 -7.30 -6.88 4.20
N PHE A 112 -7.13 -5.73 3.56
CA PHE A 112 -6.69 -4.50 4.20
C PHE A 112 -7.68 -3.38 3.90
N ILE A 113 -8.31 -2.82 4.92
CA ILE A 113 -9.38 -1.83 4.77
C ILE A 113 -8.84 -0.45 5.14
N ARG A 114 -9.06 0.55 4.28
CA ARG A 114 -8.56 1.90 4.53
C ARG A 114 -9.36 2.97 3.81
N GLU A 115 -9.52 4.13 4.45
CA GLU A 115 -10.04 5.34 3.83
C GLU A 115 -9.05 5.99 2.86
N ILE A 116 -9.57 6.59 1.79
CA ILE A 116 -8.73 7.41 0.90
C ILE A 116 -8.10 8.58 1.66
N SER A 117 -6.85 8.89 1.34
CA SER A 117 -6.10 9.98 1.93
C SER A 117 -5.75 11.03 0.88
N ASN A 118 -5.68 12.30 1.28
CA ASN A 118 -5.18 13.36 0.42
C ASN A 118 -3.65 13.39 0.46
N LEU A 119 -3.01 12.90 -0.60
CA LEU A 119 -1.57 12.92 -0.77
C LEU A 119 -1.08 14.13 -1.60
N GLY A 120 -1.90 15.16 -1.75
CA GLY A 120 -1.58 16.37 -2.50
C GLY A 120 -1.89 16.26 -4.00
N GLY A 121 -1.33 17.20 -4.77
CA GLY A 121 -1.56 17.31 -6.22
C GLY A 121 -2.64 18.33 -6.60
N PRO A 122 -2.80 18.61 -7.92
CA PRO A 122 -3.62 19.72 -8.42
C PRO A 122 -5.12 19.62 -8.04
N THR A 123 -5.61 18.41 -7.78
CA THR A 123 -7.03 18.11 -7.48
C THR A 123 -7.31 17.88 -5.99
N SER A 124 -6.31 18.06 -5.13
CA SER A 124 -6.38 17.78 -3.68
C SER A 124 -7.51 18.52 -2.94
N GLY A 125 -7.95 19.68 -3.44
CA GLY A 125 -9.06 20.46 -2.89
C GLY A 125 -10.46 20.02 -3.35
N GLN A 126 -10.57 19.03 -4.25
CA GLN A 126 -11.82 18.66 -4.91
C GLN A 126 -12.34 17.27 -4.49
N ILE A 127 -11.59 16.56 -3.65
CA ILE A 127 -11.94 15.20 -3.19
C ILE A 127 -12.82 15.33 -1.95
N ALA A 128 -14.00 14.71 -1.96
CA ALA A 128 -14.82 14.58 -0.77
C ALA A 128 -14.16 13.57 0.20
N TYR A 129 -14.16 13.90 1.49
CA TYR A 129 -13.57 13.05 2.53
C TYR A 129 -14.65 12.43 3.40
N ILE A 130 -14.44 11.18 3.76
CA ILE A 130 -15.25 10.49 4.75
C ILE A 130 -14.75 10.87 6.15
N THR A 131 -15.65 11.02 7.11
CA THR A 131 -15.20 11.28 8.48
C THR A 131 -14.49 10.05 9.05
N ARG A 132 -13.54 10.26 9.97
CA ARG A 132 -12.85 9.14 10.65
C ARG A 132 -13.82 8.17 11.32
N GLN A 133 -14.90 8.71 11.91
CA GLN A 133 -15.92 7.90 12.57
C GLN A 133 -16.67 7.01 11.58
N GLU A 134 -17.11 7.56 10.44
CA GLU A 134 -17.81 6.80 9.40
C GLU A 134 -16.89 5.77 8.73
N ALA A 135 -15.63 6.13 8.47
CA ALA A 135 -14.63 5.20 7.94
C ALA A 135 -14.39 4.04 8.90
N GLN A 136 -14.21 4.32 10.20
CA GLN A 136 -14.01 3.28 11.20
C GLN A 136 -15.22 2.35 11.30
N ALA A 137 -16.43 2.91 11.37
CA ALA A 137 -17.65 2.11 11.43
C ALA A 137 -17.84 1.21 10.20
N THR A 138 -17.45 1.69 9.01
CA THR A 138 -17.48 0.88 7.78
C THR A 138 -16.42 -0.22 7.82
N ALA A 139 -15.20 0.12 8.26
CA ALA A 139 -14.10 -0.84 8.35
C ALA A 139 -14.35 -1.94 9.37
N ASP A 140 -14.93 -1.62 10.53
CA ASP A 140 -15.24 -2.60 11.57
C ASP A 140 -16.28 -3.61 11.06
N LYS A 141 -17.32 -3.14 10.36
CA LYS A 141 -18.31 -4.03 9.73
C LYS A 141 -17.69 -4.94 8.69
N LEU A 142 -16.86 -4.40 7.80
CA LEU A 142 -16.16 -5.19 6.78
C LEU A 142 -15.22 -6.22 7.43
N ALA A 143 -14.44 -5.81 8.44
CA ALA A 143 -13.54 -6.71 9.16
C ALA A 143 -14.32 -7.88 9.78
N HIS A 144 -15.42 -7.61 10.48
CA HIS A 144 -16.28 -8.66 11.02
C HIS A 144 -16.83 -9.61 9.95
N MET A 145 -17.30 -9.10 8.81
CA MET A 145 -17.78 -9.95 7.71
C MET A 145 -16.72 -10.96 7.23
N PHE A 146 -15.46 -10.56 7.15
CA PHE A 146 -14.35 -11.43 6.73
C PHE A 146 -13.90 -12.38 7.85
N GLU A 147 -13.74 -11.85 9.06
CA GLU A 147 -13.29 -12.62 10.22
C GLU A 147 -14.27 -13.76 10.58
N ASP A 148 -15.58 -13.52 10.46
CA ASP A 148 -16.63 -14.52 10.66
C ASP A 148 -16.50 -15.71 9.69
N GLN A 149 -15.84 -15.51 8.54
CA GLN A 149 -15.57 -16.54 7.53
C GLN A 149 -14.15 -17.10 7.62
N GLY A 150 -13.35 -16.66 8.60
CA GLY A 150 -11.95 -17.07 8.77
C GLY A 150 -10.99 -16.41 7.77
N ILE A 151 -11.41 -15.36 7.07
CA ILE A 151 -10.56 -14.57 6.18
C ILE A 151 -9.89 -13.48 7.01
N SER A 152 -8.56 -13.37 6.92
CA SER A 152 -7.86 -12.33 7.68
C SER A 152 -8.16 -10.94 7.12
N ALA A 153 -8.63 -10.04 7.98
CA ALA A 153 -8.89 -8.64 7.66
C ALA A 153 -8.23 -7.72 8.68
N ILE A 154 -7.63 -6.63 8.19
CA ILE A 154 -7.01 -5.59 9.03
C ILE A 154 -7.59 -4.24 8.64
N SER A 155 -8.08 -3.49 9.63
CA SER A 155 -8.43 -2.08 9.46
C SER A 155 -7.17 -1.23 9.63
N GLY A 156 -6.80 -0.54 8.54
CA GLY A 156 -5.78 0.51 8.53
C GLY A 156 -6.36 1.91 8.77
N VAL A 157 -7.64 2.01 9.15
CA VAL A 157 -8.29 3.30 9.40
C VAL A 157 -7.59 4.02 10.53
N ALA A 158 -7.38 5.33 10.35
CA ALA A 158 -6.61 6.17 11.27
C ALA A 158 -5.12 5.82 11.43
N GLY A 159 -4.60 4.87 10.64
CA GLY A 159 -3.16 4.66 10.50
C GLY A 159 -2.52 5.81 9.71
N LEU A 160 -1.48 6.44 10.26
CA LEU A 160 -0.95 7.71 9.76
C LEU A 160 -0.51 7.67 8.27
N PHE A 161 -0.03 6.54 7.72
CA PHE A 161 0.39 6.44 6.29
C PHE A 161 0.24 5.04 5.66
N GLU A 162 0.12 4.99 4.32
CA GLU A 162 -0.11 3.78 3.49
C GLU A 162 1.03 2.75 3.51
N SER A 163 2.25 3.18 3.81
CA SER A 163 3.46 2.39 3.56
C SER A 163 3.89 1.49 4.72
N GLN A 164 3.01 1.22 5.70
CA GLN A 164 3.37 0.48 6.91
C GLN A 164 2.43 -0.71 7.19
N VAL A 165 2.14 -1.51 6.18
CA VAL A 165 1.86 -2.93 6.46
C VAL A 165 3.19 -3.66 6.39
N GLU A 166 3.86 -3.83 7.54
CA GLU A 166 4.85 -4.91 7.62
C GLU A 166 4.10 -6.24 7.50
N VAL A 167 4.08 -6.85 6.31
CA VAL A 167 3.50 -8.19 6.10
C VAL A 167 4.41 -9.26 6.75
N LYS A 168 4.57 -9.22 8.07
CA LYS A 168 5.11 -10.32 8.90
C LYS A 168 4.11 -10.76 9.98
N GLU A 169 3.11 -9.95 10.30
CA GLU A 169 2.15 -10.24 11.38
C GLU A 169 0.69 -10.02 10.97
N ILE A 170 0.27 -10.57 9.82
CA ILE A 170 -1.15 -10.86 9.63
C ILE A 170 -1.45 -12.09 10.49
N GLY A 171 -1.69 -11.87 11.78
CA GLY A 171 -1.94 -12.94 12.76
C GLY A 171 -1.62 -12.66 14.23
N LYS A 172 -1.06 -11.49 14.61
CA LYS A 172 -0.94 -11.07 16.02
C LYS A 172 -1.04 -9.56 16.15
N ILE A 173 -2.26 -9.03 16.18
CA ILE A 173 -2.48 -7.70 16.74
C ILE A 173 -2.84 -7.93 18.21
N ASP A 174 -1.85 -7.75 19.08
CA ASP A 174 -2.09 -7.66 20.51
C ASP A 174 -2.89 -6.37 20.76
N ARG A 175 -4.15 -6.53 21.16
CA ARG A 175 -5.12 -5.45 21.41
C ARG A 175 -5.15 -5.03 22.88
N GLU A 176 -4.09 -5.26 23.61
CA GLU A 176 -3.91 -4.66 24.93
C GLU A 176 -2.92 -3.50 24.82
N HIS A 177 -3.27 -2.39 25.49
CA HIS A 177 -2.54 -1.14 25.71
C HIS A 177 -3.04 0.08 24.92
N ASP A 178 -3.79 0.89 25.67
CA ASP A 178 -4.22 2.28 25.43
C ASP A 178 -3.03 3.26 25.49
N GLU A 179 -1.85 2.86 24.99
CA GLU A 179 -0.64 3.69 25.02
C GLU A 179 -0.55 4.64 23.82
N PRO A 180 -0.03 5.87 24.04
CA PRO A 180 0.05 6.87 23.00
C PRO A 180 0.94 6.37 21.86
N ILE A 181 0.34 6.28 20.67
CA ILE A 181 0.99 5.95 19.40
C ILE A 181 2.35 6.67 19.35
N ALA A 182 3.44 5.90 19.33
CA ALA A 182 4.79 6.43 19.20
C ALA A 182 4.83 7.49 18.08
N PRO A 183 5.53 8.62 18.26
CA PRO A 183 5.57 9.66 17.24
C PRO A 183 6.04 9.06 15.92
N TYR A 184 5.13 9.02 14.95
CA TYR A 184 5.34 8.39 13.67
C TYR A 184 6.62 8.91 13.03
N ILE A 185 7.47 7.99 12.55
CA ILE A 185 8.66 8.34 11.76
C ILE A 185 8.35 8.02 10.31
N CYS A 186 8.34 9.05 9.47
CA CYS A 186 8.14 8.92 8.04
C CYS A 186 9.21 8.03 7.42
N TYR A 187 8.82 7.18 6.48
CA TYR A 187 9.77 6.38 5.71
C TYR A 187 10.82 7.27 5.04
N ALA A 188 10.44 8.48 4.59
CA ALA A 188 11.34 9.43 3.95
C ALA A 188 12.37 10.02 4.93
N ALA A 189 12.10 10.01 6.23
CA ALA A 189 13.05 10.44 7.26
C ALA A 189 14.15 9.40 7.50
N LYS A 190 13.85 8.11 7.29
CA LYS A 190 14.79 7.00 7.54
C LYS A 190 15.98 7.11 6.58
N PRO A 191 17.24 7.15 7.06
CA PRO A 191 18.41 7.40 6.20
C PRO A 191 18.53 6.44 5.02
N TYR A 192 18.28 5.15 5.23
CA TYR A 192 18.48 4.09 4.23
C TYR A 192 17.19 3.64 3.54
N HIS A 193 16.14 4.46 3.55
CA HIS A 193 14.93 4.22 2.76
C HIS A 193 14.93 5.10 1.51
N PHE A 194 14.86 4.49 0.33
CA PHE A 194 14.98 5.18 -0.94
C PHE A 194 13.86 4.77 -1.90
N VAL A 195 13.52 5.69 -2.80
CA VAL A 195 12.68 5.43 -3.96
C VAL A 195 13.57 5.62 -5.19
N ILE A 196 13.68 4.59 -6.02
CA ILE A 196 14.47 4.65 -7.25
C ILE A 196 13.49 4.82 -8.42
N ARG A 197 13.65 5.91 -9.18
CA ARG A 197 12.85 6.18 -10.38
C ARG A 197 13.33 5.32 -11.56
N PRO A 198 12.48 5.11 -12.60
CA PRO A 198 12.89 4.40 -13.81
C PRO A 198 14.12 4.99 -14.52
N THR A 199 14.39 6.28 -14.31
CA THR A 199 15.55 6.98 -14.87
C THR A 199 16.84 6.79 -14.06
N GLY A 200 16.85 5.96 -13.01
CA GLY A 200 17.98 5.84 -12.08
C GLY A 200 18.04 6.92 -10.99
N LYS A 201 17.22 7.98 -11.07
CA LYS A 201 17.18 9.02 -10.02
C LYS A 201 16.71 8.45 -8.69
N ILE A 202 17.43 8.77 -7.62
CA ILE A 202 17.11 8.38 -6.25
C ILE A 202 16.38 9.53 -5.56
N VAL A 203 15.21 9.25 -5.00
CA VAL A 203 14.39 10.20 -4.25
C VAL A 203 14.01 9.66 -2.87
N LYS A 204 13.54 10.53 -1.97
CA LYS A 204 13.19 10.16 -0.59
C LYS A 204 11.70 9.94 -0.35
N CYS A 205 10.85 10.63 -1.09
CA CYS A 205 9.42 10.70 -0.85
C CYS A 205 8.62 10.54 -2.15
N THR A 206 7.56 9.74 -2.14
CA THR A 206 6.62 9.64 -3.27
C THR A 206 5.58 10.76 -3.29
N VAL A 207 5.40 11.47 -2.17
CA VAL A 207 4.45 12.58 -2.04
C VAL A 207 5.06 13.89 -2.55
N ASP A 208 6.30 14.22 -2.14
CA ASP A 208 7.03 15.40 -2.63
C ASP A 208 7.70 15.14 -4.00
N PHE A 209 6.96 14.47 -4.90
CA PHE A 209 7.53 13.72 -6.03
C PHE A 209 8.42 14.59 -6.95
N ASN A 210 8.00 15.81 -7.25
CA ASN A 210 8.64 16.69 -8.25
C ASN A 210 9.61 17.73 -7.67
N SER A 211 9.78 17.78 -6.35
CA SER A 211 10.66 18.73 -5.69
C SER A 211 12.14 18.39 -5.93
N ASP A 212 12.96 19.38 -6.28
CA ASP A 212 14.41 19.17 -6.47
C ASP A 212 15.09 18.63 -5.20
N ARG A 213 14.63 19.11 -4.04
CA ARG A 213 15.12 18.67 -2.72
C ARG A 213 14.87 17.19 -2.47
N ASN A 214 13.84 16.63 -3.10
CA ASN A 214 13.51 15.22 -2.99
C ASN A 214 14.46 14.34 -3.82
N ALA A 215 15.09 14.88 -4.88
CA ALA A 215 16.10 14.19 -5.66
C ALA A 215 17.46 14.21 -4.95
N VAL A 216 17.76 13.11 -4.26
CA VAL A 216 18.93 12.97 -3.38
C VAL A 216 20.10 12.23 -4.00
N GLY A 217 19.98 11.75 -5.24
CA GLY A 217 21.07 11.03 -5.89
C GLY A 217 20.70 10.32 -7.18
N GLU A 218 21.59 9.43 -7.61
CA GLU A 218 21.49 8.67 -8.85
C GLU A 218 22.10 7.27 -8.68
N LEU A 219 21.42 6.27 -9.26
CA LEU A 219 21.91 4.92 -9.49
C LEU A 219 22.50 4.86 -10.89
N HIS A 220 23.80 4.56 -10.96
CA HIS A 220 24.55 4.48 -12.21
C HIS A 220 24.41 3.11 -12.87
N ALA A 221 24.71 3.04 -14.17
CA ALA A 221 24.61 1.82 -14.97
C ALA A 221 25.52 0.68 -14.48
N ASP A 222 26.61 1.00 -13.78
CA ASP A 222 27.54 0.05 -13.18
C ASP A 222 27.07 -0.47 -11.80
N GLY A 223 25.91 -0.03 -11.33
CA GLY A 223 25.34 -0.40 -10.03
C GLY A 223 25.85 0.44 -8.86
N THR A 224 26.71 1.44 -9.10
CA THR A 224 27.15 2.38 -8.07
C THR A 224 26.08 3.45 -7.79
N ILE A 225 26.09 3.99 -6.58
CA ILE A 225 25.14 5.02 -6.14
C ILE A 225 25.92 6.27 -5.76
N THR A 226 25.48 7.43 -6.27
CA THR A 226 25.92 8.74 -5.80
C THR A 226 24.78 9.42 -5.05
N LEU A 227 25.05 9.93 -3.84
CA LEU A 227 24.08 10.66 -3.02
C LEU A 227 24.59 12.08 -2.72
N ASP A 228 23.67 13.03 -2.74
CA ASP A 228 23.88 14.40 -2.26
C ASP A 228 23.76 14.42 -0.73
N SER A 229 24.90 14.61 -0.04
CA SER A 229 24.95 14.59 1.42
C SER A 229 24.10 15.68 2.06
N ALA A 230 24.01 16.87 1.47
CA ALA A 230 23.26 17.99 2.03
C ALA A 230 21.75 17.72 1.95
N LYS A 231 21.27 17.17 0.83
CA LYS A 231 19.85 16.76 0.72
C LYS A 231 19.55 15.58 1.64
N MET A 232 20.45 14.60 1.74
CA MET A 232 20.30 13.48 2.68
C MET A 232 20.20 13.96 4.13
N ASP A 233 21.06 14.90 4.53
CA ASP A 233 21.03 15.52 5.85
C ASP A 233 19.72 16.26 6.11
N TYR A 234 19.18 16.96 5.11
CA TYR A 234 17.86 17.59 5.22
C TYR A 234 16.78 16.55 5.53
N TRP A 235 16.70 15.46 4.77
CA TRP A 235 15.65 14.45 4.99
C TRP A 235 15.80 13.69 6.31
N ALA A 236 17.03 13.48 6.79
CA ALA A 236 17.31 12.81 8.05
C ALA A 236 17.44 13.74 9.27
N ARG A 237 17.24 15.06 9.11
CA ARG A 237 17.53 16.07 10.15
C ARG A 237 16.83 15.83 11.49
N GLY A 238 15.64 15.24 11.47
CA GLY A 238 14.87 14.90 12.66
C GLY A 238 15.63 13.98 13.64
N TYR A 239 16.56 13.16 13.14
CA TYR A 239 17.43 12.33 13.98
C TYR A 239 18.54 13.13 14.67
N LYS A 240 18.97 14.27 14.11
CA LYS A 240 19.96 15.16 14.73
C LYS A 240 19.31 16.16 15.69
N SER A 241 18.16 16.69 15.31
CA SER A 241 17.42 17.69 16.09
C SER A 241 16.57 17.09 17.22
N HIS A 242 16.30 15.78 17.15
CA HIS A 242 15.35 15.07 18.02
C HIS A 242 13.93 15.67 17.94
N ASN A 243 13.58 16.32 16.82
CA ASN A 243 12.28 16.93 16.60
C ASN A 243 11.31 15.92 15.96
N SER A 244 10.23 15.59 16.68
CA SER A 244 9.22 14.62 16.24
C SER A 244 8.44 15.08 15.00
N LEU A 245 8.26 16.39 14.77
CA LEU A 245 7.61 16.91 13.56
C LEU A 245 8.49 16.71 12.32
N GLU A 246 9.80 16.90 12.47
CA GLU A 246 10.77 16.65 11.39
C GLU A 246 10.91 15.17 11.06
N LEU A 247 10.84 14.30 12.08
CA LEU A 247 10.76 12.85 11.88
C LEU A 247 9.43 12.42 11.25
N GLY A 248 8.33 13.09 11.61
CA GLY A 248 6.98 12.79 11.14
C GLY A 248 6.71 13.16 9.68
N CYS A 249 7.25 14.29 9.21
CA CYS A 249 7.25 14.61 7.77
C CYS A 249 8.37 15.61 7.42
N PRO A 250 9.53 15.13 6.96
CA PRO A 250 10.64 16.03 6.60
C PRO A 250 10.32 16.99 5.45
N ALA A 251 9.33 16.68 4.59
CA ALA A 251 8.96 17.52 3.46
C ALA A 251 8.19 18.80 3.86
N HIS A 252 7.42 18.73 4.95
CA HIS A 252 6.51 19.80 5.37
C HIS A 252 6.85 20.42 6.73
N ALA A 253 7.73 19.78 7.51
CA ALA A 253 8.24 20.39 8.73
C ALA A 253 9.01 21.66 8.38
N LYS A 254 8.44 22.82 8.76
CA LYS A 254 9.08 24.13 8.63
C LYS A 254 10.34 24.11 9.50
N SER A 255 11.49 24.40 8.87
CA SER A 255 12.74 24.74 9.55
C SER A 255 12.61 26.10 10.23
#